data_AF-A0A7C4Z8V4-F1
#
_entry.id   AF-A0A7C4Z8V4-F1
#
_cell.length_a   1.000
_cell.length_b   1.000
_cell.length_c   1.000
_cell.angle_alpha   90.00
_cell.angle_beta   90.00
_cell.angle_gamma   90.00
#
_symmetry.space_group_name_H-M   'P 1'
#
loop_
_entity.id
_entity.type
_entity.pdbx_description
1 polymer ?
#
loop_
_entity_poly.entity_id
_entity_poly.type
_entity_poly.pdbx_seq_one_letter_code
_entity_poly.pdbx_strand_id
1 'polypeptide(L)'
;MQRWLASELRARPSPHSAKEHIIPTGSGAAGLLITCSSECLSPDVLEKHLYPQRWLIHRTPGALVPPYGTGQHVEEALVNHAVNVLGVREVVVCGHVPCAITEHLLPGKPAPRDVILRHWLTHAEAARAILAALPAADKRVASERCVLTQAQNLLTYPVISASMATGRLSLWTWLLDEPCQALFHATSDSAHFSRPVALNPEQNTGLRPSVRPQRQGAGRPQDVDPRWLELA
;
A
#
# COMPACT_ATOMS: atom_id res chain seq x y z
N MET A 1 34.54 3.16 7.49
CA MET A 1 33.23 3.58 6.95
C MET A 1 32.60 2.56 5.99
N GLN A 2 32.94 1.27 6.09
CA GLN A 2 32.40 0.20 5.22
C GLN A 2 31.94 -1.06 6.01
N ARG A 3 31.85 -0.97 7.34
CA ARG A 3 31.42 -2.09 8.21
C ARG A 3 30.02 -1.92 8.79
N TRP A 4 29.34 -0.80 8.53
CA TRP A 4 28.02 -0.49 9.08
C TRP A 4 26.88 -1.06 8.21
N LEU A 5 26.99 -1.04 6.88
CA LEU A 5 25.94 -1.57 5.97
C LEU A 5 25.74 -3.11 6.00
N ALA A 6 26.65 -3.88 6.61
CA ALA A 6 26.62 -5.34 6.60
C ALA A 6 26.00 -5.96 7.87
N SER A 7 25.81 -5.18 8.95
CA SER A 7 25.26 -5.67 10.21
C SER A 7 23.73 -5.71 10.25
N GLU A 8 23.05 -4.78 9.57
CA GLU A 8 21.57 -4.71 9.59
C GLU A 8 20.87 -5.80 8.76
N LEU A 9 21.58 -6.56 7.91
CA LEU A 9 21.00 -7.65 7.12
C LEU A 9 20.91 -9.01 7.86
N ARG A 10 21.37 -9.10 9.11
CA ARG A 10 21.40 -10.37 9.89
C ARG A 10 20.60 -10.37 11.19
N ALA A 11 19.74 -9.40 11.43
CA ALA A 11 18.84 -9.44 12.58
C ALA A 11 17.49 -10.06 12.19
N ARG A 12 17.37 -11.39 12.28
CA ARG A 12 16.04 -12.02 12.46
C ARG A 12 15.53 -11.60 13.84
N PRO A 13 14.40 -10.90 13.98
CA PRO A 13 13.88 -10.58 15.30
C PRO A 13 13.43 -11.86 16.04
N SER A 14 13.81 -11.95 17.32
CA SER A 14 13.55 -13.07 18.22
C SER A 14 12.06 -13.24 18.57
N PRO A 15 11.58 -14.46 18.86
CA PRO A 15 10.15 -14.74 19.00
C PRO A 15 9.66 -14.62 20.45
N HIS A 16 9.72 -13.45 21.09
CA HIS A 16 9.05 -13.26 22.40
C HIS A 16 8.56 -11.83 22.64
N SER A 17 7.34 -11.54 22.19
CA SER A 17 6.26 -10.95 23.00
C SER A 17 5.08 -10.71 22.06
N ALA A 18 4.05 -11.55 22.17
CA ALA A 18 2.81 -11.37 21.43
C ALA A 18 2.16 -10.03 21.81
N LYS A 19 2.25 -9.06 20.91
CA LYS A 19 1.29 -7.96 20.82
C LYS A 19 0.52 -8.20 19.53
N GLU A 20 -0.80 -8.22 19.65
CA GLU A 20 -1.76 -8.56 18.61
C GLU A 20 -1.43 -7.84 17.30
N HIS A 21 -1.35 -8.62 16.22
CA HIS A 21 -1.11 -8.11 14.87
C HIS A 21 -2.33 -7.32 14.42
N ILE A 22 -2.26 -6.00 14.54
CA ILE A 22 -3.24 -5.10 13.95
C ILE A 22 -2.99 -5.14 12.43
N ILE A 23 -3.82 -5.88 11.69
CA ILE A 23 -4.11 -5.49 10.30
C ILE A 23 -4.69 -4.08 10.41
N PRO A 24 -4.13 -3.04 9.79
CA PRO A 24 -4.76 -1.74 9.84
C PRO A 24 -6.10 -1.83 9.11
N THR A 25 -7.17 -1.99 9.88
CA THR A 25 -8.57 -1.76 9.48
C THR A 25 -9.40 -1.18 10.65
N GLY A 26 -8.76 -0.83 11.77
CA GLY A 26 -9.40 -0.58 13.07
C GLY A 26 -10.16 0.74 13.24
N SER A 27 -10.19 1.63 12.26
CA SER A 27 -10.73 2.99 12.45
C SER A 27 -12.21 3.17 12.09
N GLY A 28 -12.84 2.21 11.39
CA GLY A 28 -14.20 2.44 10.88
C GLY A 28 -14.29 3.48 9.74
N ALA A 29 -13.18 4.08 9.30
CA ALA A 29 -13.13 5.09 8.24
C ALA A 29 -12.94 4.51 6.83
N ALA A 30 -13.25 5.31 5.80
CA ALA A 30 -12.94 5.00 4.41
C ALA A 30 -11.43 5.14 4.13
N GLY A 31 -10.90 4.34 3.19
CA GLY A 31 -9.49 4.29 2.82
C GLY A 31 -9.25 4.44 1.31
N LEU A 32 -8.03 4.80 0.92
CA LEU A 32 -7.56 4.76 -0.47
C LEU A 32 -6.61 3.57 -0.63
N LEU A 33 -6.89 2.68 -1.56
CA LEU A 33 -6.03 1.56 -1.93
C LEU A 33 -5.49 1.79 -3.34
N ILE A 34 -4.18 1.97 -3.45
CA ILE A 34 -3.47 1.97 -4.73
C ILE A 34 -2.79 0.62 -4.90
N THR A 35 -3.12 -0.12 -5.96
CA THR A 35 -2.71 -1.51 -6.11
C THR A 35 -2.34 -1.88 -7.54
N CYS A 36 -1.74 -3.05 -7.73
CA CYS A 36 -1.37 -3.51 -9.06
C CYS A 36 -2.61 -3.89 -9.89
N SER A 37 -2.54 -3.66 -11.20
CA SER A 37 -3.57 -4.10 -12.17
C SER A 37 -3.61 -5.62 -12.40
N SER A 38 -2.87 -6.42 -11.61
CA SER A 38 -2.88 -7.88 -11.68
C SER A 38 -4.22 -8.47 -11.25
N GLU A 39 -4.65 -9.57 -11.88
CA GLU A 39 -5.88 -10.31 -11.57
C GLU A 39 -5.90 -10.86 -10.14
N CYS A 40 -4.74 -11.16 -9.56
CA CYS A 40 -4.63 -11.58 -8.17
C CYS A 40 -5.02 -10.46 -7.19
N LEU A 41 -5.03 -9.20 -7.66
CA LEU A 41 -5.49 -8.01 -6.95
C LEU A 41 -6.73 -7.40 -7.63
N SER A 42 -7.54 -8.22 -8.29
CA SER A 42 -8.82 -7.78 -8.84
C SER A 42 -9.74 -7.32 -7.71
N PRO A 43 -10.68 -6.39 -7.99
CA PRO A 43 -11.69 -6.00 -7.02
C PRO A 43 -12.33 -7.22 -6.37
N ASP A 44 -12.86 -8.17 -7.14
CA ASP A 44 -13.51 -9.40 -6.64
C ASP A 44 -12.65 -10.22 -5.66
N VAL A 45 -11.33 -10.28 -5.86
CA VAL A 45 -10.41 -10.96 -4.93
C VAL A 45 -10.22 -10.12 -3.69
N LEU A 46 -9.98 -8.82 -3.85
CA LEU A 46 -9.87 -7.88 -2.73
C LEU A 46 -11.17 -7.85 -1.91
N GLU A 47 -12.35 -7.95 -2.52
CA GLU A 47 -13.65 -7.95 -1.85
C GLU A 47 -13.83 -9.13 -0.88
N LYS A 48 -13.20 -10.27 -1.19
CA LYS A 48 -13.26 -11.47 -0.33
C LYS A 48 -12.41 -11.34 0.92
N HIS A 49 -11.42 -10.46 0.90
CA HIS A 49 -10.39 -10.35 1.92
C HIS A 49 -10.38 -9.00 2.65
N LEU A 50 -10.93 -7.96 2.02
CA LEU A 50 -11.10 -6.60 2.50
C LEU A 50 -12.60 -6.27 2.53
N TYR A 51 -12.98 -5.15 3.17
CA TYR A 51 -14.35 -4.62 3.12
C TYR A 51 -14.42 -3.54 2.03
N PRO A 52 -14.61 -3.90 0.74
CA PRO A 52 -14.34 -3.04 -0.43
C PRO A 52 -15.24 -1.82 -0.50
N GLN A 53 -16.46 -1.91 0.05
CA GLN A 53 -17.46 -0.84 0.16
C GLN A 53 -16.94 0.44 0.85
N ARG A 54 -15.74 0.37 1.45
CA ARG A 54 -15.09 1.46 2.19
C ARG A 54 -13.76 1.90 1.58
N TRP A 55 -13.35 1.31 0.46
CA TRP A 55 -12.08 1.63 -0.21
C TRP A 55 -12.33 2.29 -1.55
N LEU A 56 -11.73 3.46 -1.75
CA LEU A 56 -11.49 3.96 -3.09
C LEU A 56 -10.30 3.17 -3.67
N ILE A 57 -10.51 2.40 -4.73
CA ILE A 57 -9.48 1.52 -5.30
C ILE A 57 -8.97 2.10 -6.61
N HIS A 58 -7.66 2.26 -6.72
CA HIS A 58 -6.97 2.68 -7.93
C HIS A 58 -5.93 1.62 -8.34
N ARG A 59 -6.01 1.15 -9.58
CA ARG A 59 -5.19 0.04 -10.07
C ARG A 59 -4.25 0.51 -11.17
N THR A 60 -2.95 0.32 -11.00
CA THR A 60 -1.92 0.70 -11.99
C THR A 60 -0.95 -0.46 -12.24
N PRO A 61 -0.27 -0.51 -13.41
CA PRO A 61 0.75 -1.51 -13.66
C PRO A 61 1.88 -1.39 -12.61
N GLY A 62 2.09 -2.45 -11.81
CA GLY A 62 3.13 -2.48 -10.78
C GLY A 62 2.81 -1.73 -9.49
N ALA A 63 1.56 -1.28 -9.30
CA ALA A 63 1.13 -0.42 -8.20
C ALA A 63 1.92 0.90 -8.12
N LEU A 64 2.43 1.38 -9.25
CA LEU A 64 3.24 2.60 -9.28
C LEU A 64 2.38 3.84 -9.01
N VAL A 65 2.99 4.77 -8.29
CA VAL A 65 2.48 6.11 -8.01
C VAL A 65 3.62 7.10 -8.27
N PRO A 66 3.47 8.04 -9.21
CA PRO A 66 4.46 9.07 -9.47
C PRO A 66 4.78 9.91 -8.22
N PRO A 67 6.01 10.46 -8.08
CA PRO A 67 6.25 11.54 -7.13
C PRO A 67 5.39 12.78 -7.45
N TYR A 68 5.02 13.54 -6.43
CA TYR A 68 4.28 14.79 -6.59
C TYR A 68 5.01 15.80 -7.46
N GLY A 69 4.30 16.49 -8.36
CA GLY A 69 4.84 17.55 -9.21
C GLY A 69 5.54 17.02 -10.47
N THR A 70 5.41 15.73 -10.78
CA THR A 70 5.99 15.13 -12.00
C THR A 70 5.10 15.26 -13.24
N GLY A 71 3.97 15.99 -13.13
CA GLY A 71 3.04 16.25 -14.23
C GLY A 71 1.98 15.16 -14.43
N GLN A 72 1.87 14.20 -13.51
CA GLN A 72 0.88 13.13 -13.56
C GLN A 72 -0.37 13.55 -12.79
N HIS A 73 -1.28 14.23 -13.50
CA HIS A 73 -2.43 14.88 -12.88
C HIS A 73 -3.49 13.91 -12.33
N VAL A 74 -3.54 12.66 -12.81
CA VAL A 74 -4.57 11.69 -12.40
C VAL A 74 -4.33 11.22 -10.97
N GLU A 75 -3.13 10.73 -10.65
CA GLU A 75 -2.78 10.26 -9.31
C GLU A 75 -2.74 11.42 -8.31
N GLU A 76 -2.28 12.59 -8.73
CA GLU A 76 -2.36 13.83 -7.95
C GLU A 76 -3.81 14.19 -7.59
N ALA A 77 -4.69 14.22 -8.57
CA ALA A 77 -6.11 14.52 -8.36
C ALA A 77 -6.79 13.45 -7.48
N LEU A 78 -6.51 12.17 -7.73
CA LEU A 78 -7.03 11.04 -6.96
C LEU A 78 -6.65 11.16 -5.48
N VAL A 79 -5.36 11.31 -5.18
CA VAL A 79 -4.86 11.37 -3.81
C VAL A 79 -5.41 12.61 -3.11
N ASN A 80 -5.42 13.76 -3.80
CA ASN A 80 -5.99 14.99 -3.25
C ASN A 80 -7.49 14.85 -2.96
N HIS A 81 -8.26 14.28 -3.89
CA HIS A 81 -9.69 14.05 -3.71
C HIS A 81 -9.96 13.08 -2.56
N ALA A 82 -9.26 11.94 -2.51
CA ALA A 82 -9.42 10.96 -1.45
C ALA A 82 -9.20 11.58 -0.07
N VAL A 83 -8.11 12.33 0.12
CA VAL A 83 -7.73 12.84 1.44
C VAL A 83 -8.48 14.11 1.83
N ASN A 84 -8.59 15.09 0.92
CA ASN A 84 -9.20 16.38 1.26
C ASN A 84 -10.71 16.42 1.06
N VAL A 85 -11.26 15.65 0.12
CA VAL A 85 -12.68 15.70 -0.22
C VAL A 85 -13.43 14.54 0.46
N LEU A 86 -12.96 13.31 0.29
CA LEU A 86 -13.59 12.13 0.90
C LEU A 86 -13.18 11.92 2.36
N GLY A 87 -12.11 12.60 2.82
CA GLY A 87 -11.66 12.51 4.20
C GLY A 87 -11.13 11.13 4.59
N VAL A 88 -10.54 10.38 3.65
CA VAL A 88 -9.96 9.07 3.96
C VAL A 88 -8.90 9.19 5.03
N ARG A 89 -8.84 8.20 5.94
CA ARG A 89 -7.88 8.18 7.06
C ARG A 89 -6.74 7.21 6.85
N GLU A 90 -6.86 6.36 5.85
CA GLU A 90 -5.90 5.31 5.54
C GLU A 90 -5.58 5.39 4.05
N VAL A 91 -4.29 5.46 3.71
CA VAL A 91 -3.78 5.24 2.36
C VAL A 91 -2.93 3.99 2.38
N VAL A 92 -3.19 3.09 1.46
CA VAL A 92 -2.46 1.83 1.30
C VAL A 92 -1.92 1.76 -0.12
N VAL A 93 -0.61 1.51 -0.25
CA VAL A 93 -0.03 1.07 -1.52
C VAL A 93 0.27 -0.42 -1.46
N CYS A 94 -0.25 -1.19 -2.41
CA CYS A 94 -0.29 -2.64 -2.36
C CYS A 94 0.35 -3.27 -3.61
N GLY A 95 1.49 -3.92 -3.42
CA GLY A 95 2.16 -4.71 -4.46
C GLY A 95 1.81 -6.21 -4.39
N HIS A 96 2.35 -6.99 -5.31
CA HIS A 96 2.31 -8.45 -5.25
C HIS A 96 3.62 -9.10 -5.72
N VAL A 97 3.81 -10.36 -5.37
CA VAL A 97 4.93 -11.21 -5.73
C VAL A 97 4.42 -12.46 -6.44
N PRO A 98 5.02 -12.86 -7.58
CA PRO A 98 5.87 -12.04 -8.42
C PRO A 98 5.05 -10.98 -9.19
N CYS A 99 5.60 -9.79 -9.42
CA CYS A 99 4.95 -8.80 -10.29
C CYS A 99 5.75 -8.61 -11.59
N ALA A 100 5.15 -8.99 -12.72
CA ALA A 100 5.76 -8.92 -14.05
C ALA A 100 6.26 -7.50 -14.41
N ILE A 101 5.59 -6.45 -13.92
CA ILE A 101 6.02 -5.06 -14.13
C ILE A 101 7.31 -4.77 -13.38
N THR A 102 7.38 -5.14 -12.10
CA THR A 102 8.55 -4.89 -11.24
C THR A 102 9.76 -5.75 -11.61
N GLU A 103 9.56 -6.88 -12.30
CA GLU A 103 10.68 -7.69 -12.80
C GLU A 103 11.60 -6.91 -13.73
N HIS A 104 11.09 -5.90 -14.47
CA HIS A 104 11.89 -5.01 -15.31
C HIS A 104 12.80 -4.03 -14.53
N LEU A 105 12.72 -4.03 -13.20
CA LEU A 105 13.62 -3.27 -12.33
C LEU A 105 14.87 -4.08 -11.94
N LEU A 106 14.87 -5.40 -12.14
CA LEU A 106 15.97 -6.26 -11.75
C LEU A 106 17.22 -6.06 -12.62
N PRO A 107 18.43 -6.20 -12.03
CA PRO A 107 19.67 -6.20 -12.79
C PRO A 107 19.66 -7.26 -13.91
N GLY A 108 20.11 -6.88 -15.11
CA GLY A 108 20.19 -7.78 -16.26
C GLY A 108 18.85 -8.10 -16.94
N LYS A 109 17.72 -7.60 -16.42
CA LYS A 109 16.43 -7.69 -17.13
C LYS A 109 16.34 -6.57 -18.17
N PRO A 110 15.90 -6.87 -19.41
CA PRO A 110 15.71 -5.84 -20.42
C PRO A 110 14.57 -4.91 -20.01
N ALA A 111 14.68 -3.63 -20.39
CA ALA A 111 13.57 -2.70 -20.30
C ALA A 111 12.38 -3.20 -21.14
N PRO A 112 11.13 -2.82 -20.80
CA PRO A 112 9.98 -3.13 -21.63
C PRO A 112 10.17 -2.63 -23.07
N ARG A 113 9.71 -3.42 -24.04
CA ARG A 113 9.70 -3.00 -25.46
C ARG A 113 8.71 -1.87 -25.70
N ASP A 114 7.58 -1.92 -25.00
CA ASP A 114 6.58 -0.85 -24.98
C ASP A 114 7.18 0.42 -24.36
N VAL A 115 7.17 1.52 -25.14
CA VAL A 115 7.74 2.80 -24.76
C VAL A 115 6.94 3.48 -23.65
N ILE A 116 5.60 3.33 -23.67
CA ILE A 116 4.71 3.90 -22.63
C ILE A 116 4.97 3.19 -21.31
N LEU A 117 5.05 1.86 -21.33
CA LEU A 117 5.38 1.10 -20.12
C LEU A 117 6.80 1.39 -19.62
N ARG A 118 7.77 1.59 -20.52
CA ARG A 118 9.12 2.00 -20.15
C ARG A 118 9.13 3.37 -19.47
N HIS A 119 8.38 4.33 -20.00
CA HIS A 119 8.22 5.65 -19.38
C HIS A 119 7.53 5.55 -18.03
N TRP A 120 6.47 4.74 -17.91
CA TRP A 120 5.78 4.47 -16.65
C TRP A 120 6.72 3.95 -15.55
N LEU A 121 7.64 3.03 -15.90
CA LEU A 121 8.63 2.50 -14.96
C LEU A 121 9.63 3.54 -14.44
N THR A 122 9.72 4.74 -15.02
CA THR A 122 10.58 5.81 -14.48
C THR A 122 10.13 6.26 -13.09
N HIS A 123 8.85 6.09 -12.74
CA HIS A 123 8.34 6.33 -11.39
C HIS A 123 8.87 5.34 -10.33
N ALA A 124 9.54 4.27 -10.76
CA ALA A 124 10.21 3.29 -9.90
C ALA A 124 11.75 3.34 -10.03
N GLU A 125 12.33 4.41 -10.59
CA GLU A 125 13.78 4.48 -10.82
C GLU A 125 14.59 4.42 -9.52
N ALA A 126 14.09 4.99 -8.42
CA ALA A 126 14.74 4.86 -7.11
C ALA A 126 14.81 3.39 -6.64
N ALA A 127 13.77 2.59 -6.90
CA ALA A 127 13.80 1.15 -6.64
C ALA A 127 14.84 0.45 -7.52
N ARG A 128 14.91 0.80 -8.81
CA ARG A 128 15.91 0.26 -9.76
C ARG A 128 17.34 0.56 -9.29
N ALA A 129 17.63 1.78 -8.84
CA ALA A 129 18.93 2.16 -8.32
C ALA A 129 19.34 1.34 -7.09
N ILE A 130 18.40 1.09 -6.17
CA ILE A 130 18.63 0.21 -5.00
C ILE A 130 18.90 -1.23 -5.44
N LEU A 131 18.09 -1.76 -6.38
CA LEU A 131 18.23 -3.13 -6.88
C LEU A 131 19.55 -3.35 -7.64
N ALA A 132 20.06 -2.33 -8.34
CA ALA A 132 21.36 -2.37 -9.01
C ALA A 132 22.52 -2.63 -8.03
N ALA A 133 22.39 -2.21 -6.76
CA ALA A 133 23.37 -2.49 -5.72
C ALA A 133 23.20 -3.87 -5.05
N LEU A 134 22.22 -4.67 -5.48
CA LEU A 134 21.87 -5.97 -4.91
C LEU A 134 21.95 -7.07 -5.99
N PRO A 135 23.13 -7.66 -6.25
CA PRO A 135 23.33 -8.63 -7.34
C PRO A 135 22.49 -9.91 -7.22
N ALA A 136 22.07 -10.25 -6.01
CA ALA A 136 21.24 -11.42 -5.71
C ALA A 136 19.75 -11.06 -5.53
N ALA A 137 19.32 -9.85 -5.91
CA ALA A 137 17.92 -9.48 -5.84
C ALA A 137 17.08 -10.38 -6.76
N ASP A 138 16.02 -10.95 -6.21
CA ASP A 138 15.05 -11.75 -6.93
C ASP A 138 13.73 -10.98 -7.14
N LYS A 139 12.73 -11.64 -7.72
CA LYS A 139 11.42 -11.06 -8.00
C LYS A 139 10.72 -10.54 -6.75
N ARG A 140 10.92 -11.19 -5.59
CA ARG A 140 10.34 -10.74 -4.32
C ARG A 140 11.01 -9.44 -3.87
N VAL A 141 12.34 -9.39 -3.88
CA VAL A 141 13.08 -8.17 -3.52
C VAL A 141 12.71 -7.02 -4.47
N ALA A 142 12.51 -7.29 -5.76
CA ALA A 142 12.05 -6.29 -6.72
C ALA A 142 10.68 -5.73 -6.36
N SER A 143 9.68 -6.58 -6.12
CA SER A 143 8.34 -6.15 -5.71
C SER A 143 8.36 -5.38 -4.38
N GLU A 144 9.11 -5.85 -3.38
CA GLU A 144 9.28 -5.19 -2.08
C GLU A 144 9.87 -3.79 -2.23
N ARG A 145 10.97 -3.65 -2.96
CA ARG A 145 11.62 -2.34 -3.17
C ARG A 145 10.76 -1.40 -4.00
N CYS A 146 10.04 -1.93 -4.98
CA CYS A 146 9.12 -1.16 -5.78
C CYS A 146 8.02 -0.54 -4.91
N VAL A 147 7.27 -1.35 -4.16
CA VAL A 147 6.13 -0.88 -3.37
C VAL A 147 6.54 0.08 -2.24
N LEU A 148 7.70 -0.15 -1.60
CA LEU A 148 8.26 0.78 -0.61
C LEU A 148 8.63 2.12 -1.24
N THR A 149 9.19 2.12 -2.45
CA THR A 149 9.47 3.35 -3.20
C THR A 149 8.19 4.10 -3.53
N GLN A 150 7.09 3.41 -3.83
CA GLN A 150 5.81 4.07 -4.10
C GLN A 150 5.22 4.73 -2.84
N ALA A 151 5.43 4.13 -1.67
CA ALA A 151 5.09 4.78 -0.41
C ALA A 151 5.92 6.05 -0.19
N GLN A 152 7.22 6.04 -0.53
CA GLN A 152 8.07 7.23 -0.48
C GLN A 152 7.60 8.31 -1.47
N ASN A 153 7.18 7.93 -2.67
CA ASN A 153 6.60 8.85 -3.63
C ASN A 153 5.33 9.52 -3.05
N LEU A 154 4.43 8.75 -2.42
CA LEU A 154 3.24 9.28 -1.76
C LEU A 154 3.56 10.27 -0.63
N LEU A 155 4.67 10.09 0.11
CA LEU A 155 5.10 11.05 1.13
C LEU A 155 5.49 12.42 0.55
N THR A 156 5.82 12.50 -0.74
CA THR A 156 6.08 13.78 -1.41
C THR A 156 4.81 14.60 -1.66
N TYR A 157 3.62 13.99 -1.53
CA TYR A 157 2.35 14.69 -1.72
C TYR A 157 2.09 15.59 -0.50
N PRO A 158 1.87 16.91 -0.69
CA PRO A 158 1.63 17.84 0.41
C PRO A 158 0.44 17.43 1.29
N VAL A 159 -0.63 16.91 0.68
CA VAL A 159 -1.83 16.47 1.40
C VAL A 159 -1.58 15.25 2.30
N ILE A 160 -0.72 14.32 1.87
CA ILE A 160 -0.35 13.13 2.63
C ILE A 160 0.53 13.53 3.80
N SER A 161 1.65 14.20 3.52
CA SER A 161 2.62 14.62 4.53
C SER A 161 2.00 15.51 5.62
N ALA A 162 1.20 16.50 5.25
CA ALA A 162 0.50 17.37 6.20
C ALA A 162 -0.52 16.60 7.05
N SER A 163 -1.26 15.66 6.46
CA SER A 163 -2.28 14.88 7.19
C SER A 163 -1.63 13.88 8.14
N MET A 164 -0.51 13.25 7.76
CA MET A 164 0.28 12.38 8.63
C MET A 164 0.91 13.14 9.79
N ALA A 165 1.46 14.34 9.55
CA ALA A 165 2.05 15.17 10.61
C ALA A 165 1.05 15.55 11.72
N THR A 166 -0.24 15.59 11.38
CA THR A 166 -1.34 15.86 12.33
C THR A 166 -1.99 14.59 12.90
N GLY A 167 -1.50 13.39 12.55
CA GLY A 167 -2.08 12.12 12.96
C GLY A 167 -3.47 11.82 12.37
N ARG A 168 -3.90 12.57 11.36
CA ARG A 168 -5.21 12.39 10.69
C ARG A 168 -5.20 11.31 9.62
N LEU A 169 -4.01 10.93 9.16
CA LEU A 169 -3.82 9.95 8.08
C LEU A 169 -2.71 8.97 8.45
N SER A 170 -2.91 7.70 8.13
CA SER A 170 -1.88 6.67 8.15
C SER A 170 -1.58 6.20 6.73
N LEU A 171 -0.29 6.08 6.40
CA LEU A 171 0.20 5.49 5.15
C LEU A 171 0.81 4.12 5.41
N TRP A 172 0.30 3.13 4.69
CA TRP A 172 0.66 1.73 4.80
C TRP A 172 1.17 1.17 3.47
N THR A 173 2.05 0.18 3.56
CA THR A 173 2.58 -0.56 2.42
C THR A 173 2.25 -2.03 2.57
N TRP A 174 1.56 -2.59 1.60
CA TRP A 174 1.17 -3.99 1.56
C TRP A 174 1.88 -4.73 0.43
N LEU A 175 2.17 -6.00 0.65
CA LEU A 175 2.70 -6.89 -0.39
C LEU A 175 2.03 -8.25 -0.27
N LEU A 176 1.44 -8.75 -1.35
CA LEU A 176 0.81 -10.08 -1.39
C LEU A 176 1.69 -11.10 -2.10
N ASP A 177 1.74 -12.33 -1.58
CA ASP A 177 2.38 -13.45 -2.28
C ASP A 177 1.33 -14.25 -3.07
N GLU A 178 1.60 -14.52 -4.35
CA GLU A 178 0.71 -15.32 -5.21
C GLU A 178 0.62 -16.78 -4.70
N PRO A 179 -0.60 -17.36 -4.59
CA PRO A 179 -1.87 -16.89 -5.16
C PRO A 179 -2.72 -16.02 -4.21
N CYS A 180 -2.15 -14.93 -3.68
CA CYS A 180 -2.77 -13.95 -2.77
C CYS A 180 -3.12 -14.47 -1.39
N GLN A 181 -2.27 -15.33 -0.83
CA GLN A 181 -2.54 -15.98 0.45
C GLN A 181 -1.92 -15.27 1.67
N ALA A 182 -0.85 -14.50 1.46
CA ALA A 182 -0.11 -13.86 2.54
C ALA A 182 0.00 -12.36 2.33
N LEU A 183 -0.50 -11.58 3.30
CA LEU A 183 -0.34 -10.14 3.37
C LEU A 183 0.87 -9.79 4.23
N PHE A 184 1.85 -9.11 3.64
CA PHE A 184 2.94 -8.47 4.36
C PHE A 184 2.63 -6.99 4.49
N HIS A 185 2.92 -6.40 5.65
CA HIS A 185 2.66 -4.99 5.92
C HIS A 185 3.93 -4.27 6.39
N ALA A 186 4.16 -3.06 5.90
CA ALA A 186 5.14 -2.12 6.41
C ALA A 186 4.48 -0.77 6.62
N THR A 187 4.87 -0.08 7.69
CA THR A 187 4.53 1.33 7.90
C THR A 187 5.47 2.22 7.09
N SER A 188 5.02 3.41 6.73
CA SER A 188 5.81 4.36 5.91
C SER A 188 7.15 4.80 6.54
N ASP A 189 7.31 4.64 7.86
CA ASP A 189 8.56 4.86 8.60
C ASP A 189 9.45 3.60 8.69
N SER A 190 8.97 2.44 8.23
CA SER A 190 9.70 1.17 8.25
C SER A 190 10.31 0.85 6.90
N ALA A 191 11.61 0.55 6.88
CA ALA A 191 12.30 0.00 5.71
C ALA A 191 12.05 -1.51 5.50
N HIS A 192 11.27 -2.14 6.39
CA HIS A 192 11.07 -3.59 6.45
C HIS A 192 9.60 -3.97 6.62
N PHE A 193 9.21 -5.08 5.98
CA PHE A 193 7.90 -5.70 6.19
C PHE A 193 7.87 -6.50 7.50
N SER A 194 6.75 -6.40 8.23
CA SER A 194 6.45 -7.24 9.39
C SER A 194 6.07 -8.66 8.96
N ARG A 195 5.89 -9.55 9.95
CA ARG A 195 5.47 -10.94 9.72
C ARG A 195 4.19 -11.00 8.88
N PRO A 196 4.08 -12.01 7.98
CA PRO A 196 2.89 -12.18 7.15
C PRO A 196 1.66 -12.44 8.02
N VAL A 197 0.55 -11.81 7.66
CA VAL A 197 -0.78 -12.14 8.14
C VAL A 197 -1.46 -12.97 7.05
N ALA A 198 -1.92 -14.16 7.41
CA ALA A 198 -2.66 -15.01 6.47
C ALA A 198 -4.02 -14.36 6.17
N LEU A 199 -4.33 -14.19 4.88
CA LEU A 199 -5.66 -13.72 4.45
C LEU A 199 -6.64 -14.90 4.48
N ASN A 200 -7.01 -15.37 5.67
CA ASN A 200 -8.02 -16.42 5.83
C ASN A 200 -9.39 -15.79 6.18
N PRO A 201 -10.40 -15.90 5.30
CA PRO A 201 -11.75 -15.38 5.54
C PRO A 201 -12.37 -15.88 6.86
N GLU A 202 -12.08 -17.12 7.27
CA GLU A 202 -12.62 -17.71 8.50
C GLU A 202 -11.88 -17.24 9.76
N GLN A 203 -10.61 -16.83 9.64
CA GLN A 203 -9.80 -16.33 10.77
C GLN A 203 -9.86 -14.80 10.92
N ASN A 204 -10.31 -14.08 9.88
CA ASN A 204 -10.64 -12.66 9.95
C ASN A 204 -12.00 -12.37 10.62
N THR A 205 -12.67 -13.40 11.16
CA THR A 205 -13.96 -13.29 11.88
C THR A 205 -13.88 -12.50 13.19
N GLY A 206 -12.66 -12.26 13.71
CA GLY A 206 -12.39 -11.35 14.84
C GLY A 206 -12.43 -9.85 14.49
N LEU A 207 -12.55 -9.49 13.21
CA LEU A 207 -12.68 -8.09 12.76
C LEU A 207 -14.12 -7.57 12.80
N ARG A 208 -15.07 -8.33 13.38
CA ARG A 208 -16.37 -7.75 13.75
C ARG A 208 -16.09 -6.64 14.77
N PRO A 209 -16.43 -5.37 14.49
CA PRO A 209 -16.39 -4.37 15.53
C PRO A 209 -17.25 -4.88 16.68
N SER A 210 -16.65 -5.05 17.86
CA SER A 210 -17.43 -5.17 19.08
C SER A 210 -18.09 -3.80 19.30
N VAL A 211 -19.17 -3.54 18.58
CA VAL A 211 -20.12 -2.51 18.97
C VAL A 211 -20.75 -3.05 20.24
N ARG A 212 -20.11 -2.84 21.39
CA ARG A 212 -20.84 -2.79 22.64
C ARG A 212 -21.84 -1.65 22.45
N PRO A 213 -23.15 -1.88 22.57
CA PRO A 213 -24.10 -0.78 22.53
C PRO A 213 -23.80 0.09 23.74
N GLN A 214 -23.07 1.18 23.54
CA GLN A 214 -23.01 2.27 24.51
C GLN A 214 -24.42 2.83 24.56
N ARG A 215 -25.18 2.40 25.57
CA ARG A 215 -26.37 3.12 26.02
C ARG A 215 -25.89 4.48 26.52
N GLN A 216 -25.94 5.50 25.67
CA GLN A 216 -26.01 6.91 26.07
C GLN A 216 -26.25 7.81 24.86
N GLY A 217 -27.37 8.54 24.88
CA GLY A 217 -27.62 9.77 24.13
C GLY A 217 -27.90 9.61 22.64
N ALA A 218 -29.16 9.78 22.24
CA ALA A 218 -29.58 9.84 20.85
C ALA A 218 -28.93 11.02 20.10
N GLY A 219 -27.77 10.78 19.48
CA GLY A 219 -27.25 11.56 18.35
C GLY A 219 -27.12 10.61 17.17
N ARG A 220 -27.88 10.84 16.09
CA ARG A 220 -27.81 10.05 14.86
C ARG A 220 -26.36 10.00 14.36
N PRO A 221 -25.83 8.82 13.97
CA PRO A 221 -24.67 8.76 13.09
C PRO A 221 -25.01 9.60 11.85
N GLN A 222 -24.15 10.54 11.47
CA GLN A 222 -24.28 11.21 10.20
C GLN A 222 -24.03 10.17 9.11
N ASP A 223 -25.12 9.75 8.45
CA ASP A 223 -25.08 8.99 7.22
C ASP A 223 -24.13 9.72 6.26
N VAL A 224 -23.15 9.00 5.73
CA VAL A 224 -22.30 9.51 4.66
C VAL A 224 -23.24 9.81 3.49
N ASP A 225 -23.39 11.10 3.18
CA ASP A 225 -24.32 11.58 2.14
C ASP A 225 -23.96 10.96 0.78
N PRO A 226 -24.86 10.21 0.13
CA PRO A 226 -24.59 9.58 -1.17
C PRO A 226 -24.45 10.57 -2.34
N ARG A 227 -24.57 11.89 -2.11
CA ARG A 227 -24.39 12.93 -3.13
C ARG A 227 -23.02 12.99 -3.82
N TRP A 228 -22.03 12.21 -3.38
CA TRP A 228 -20.76 12.06 -4.12
C TRP A 228 -20.94 11.50 -5.53
N LEU A 229 -22.05 10.83 -5.83
CA LEU A 229 -22.40 10.34 -7.18
C LEU A 229 -22.91 11.46 -8.11
N GLU A 230 -23.32 12.62 -7.59
CA GLU A 230 -23.97 13.69 -8.36
C GLU A 230 -22.99 14.79 -8.84
N LEU A 231 -21.70 14.67 -8.54
CA LEU A 231 -20.64 15.62 -8.92
C LEU A 231 -19.75 15.15 -10.09
N ALA A 232 -20.21 14.15 -10.86
CA ALA A 232 -19.57 13.69 -12.10
C ALA A 232 -20.23 14.28 -13.35
#